data_AF-A0A7W7CZ62-F1
#
_entry.id   AF-A0A7W7CZ62-F1
#
_cell.length_a   1.000
_cell.length_b   1.000
_cell.length_c   1.000
_cell.angle_alpha   90.00
_cell.angle_beta   90.00
_cell.angle_gamma   90.00
#
_symmetry.space_group_name_H-M   'P 1'
#
loop_
_entity.id
_entity.type
_entity.pdbx_description
1 polymer ?
#
loop_
_entity_poly.entity_id
_entity_poly.type
_entity_poly.pdbx_seq_one_letter_code
_entity_poly.pdbx_strand_id
1 'polypeptide(L)'
;MKWLFAPVPLGRIAAFRTLVYVFVALDLTVFTPWVRSHANTPGELYEPLLIGRILPLPTPTHILVWVVFWALIVLSLAAATGRAPRVLGWAVFALYVEWMVIAMSYGKVDHDRVGLLVALAVLPTIGRARFGDKTLSEAAGWALRVTQIAVICTYFLAAWAKLRFGGIDWLTSAVLAQAIIRRGTWLADEIAVVPGLLIAAQIGIMLFELSSPLIFVVPQRFRWMGVAFFYSFHVMTFSMITISFAPHLVAMASFLPLERVRPIEWVRRRLGRRAEVSPAAREQPT
;
A
#
# COMPACT_ATOMS: atom_id res chain seq x y z
N MET A 1 -8.66 25.10 1.45
CA MET A 1 -7.34 24.86 0.82
C MET A 1 -6.19 24.71 1.82
N LYS A 2 -6.12 25.49 2.92
CA LYS A 2 -5.00 25.45 3.90
C LYS A 2 -4.63 24.07 4.46
N TRP A 3 -5.57 23.15 4.67
CA TRP A 3 -5.28 21.79 5.17
C TRP A 3 -4.56 20.90 4.15
N LEU A 4 -4.97 20.97 2.88
CA LEU A 4 -4.44 20.13 1.82
C LEU A 4 -2.95 20.39 1.58
N PHE A 5 -2.53 21.64 1.73
CA PHE A 5 -1.15 22.11 1.52
C PHE A 5 -0.38 22.33 2.84
N ALA A 6 -0.95 21.92 3.99
CA ALA A 6 -0.29 22.13 5.28
C ALA A 6 1.14 21.56 5.25
N PRO A 7 2.17 22.40 5.49
CA PRO A 7 3.52 22.03 5.13
C PRO A 7 4.07 20.94 6.06
N VAL A 8 4.88 20.04 5.50
CA VAL A 8 5.51 18.92 6.21
C VAL A 8 7.01 18.87 5.94
N PRO A 9 7.81 18.25 6.83
CA PRO A 9 9.25 18.09 6.59
C PRO A 9 9.55 17.27 5.34
N LEU A 10 10.48 17.74 4.49
CA LEU A 10 10.96 17.01 3.32
C LEU A 10 11.52 15.62 3.68
N GLY A 11 12.08 15.45 4.87
CA GLY A 11 12.53 14.14 5.37
C GLY A 11 11.43 13.09 5.43
N ARG A 12 10.16 13.49 5.62
CA ARG A 12 9.01 12.58 5.57
C ARG A 12 8.79 12.06 4.15
N ILE A 13 8.95 12.91 3.14
CA ILE A 13 8.86 12.51 1.72
C ILE A 13 10.00 11.59 1.35
N ALA A 14 11.23 11.85 1.80
CA ALA A 14 12.37 10.97 1.52
C ALA A 14 12.11 9.53 2.04
N ALA A 15 11.59 9.41 3.27
CA ALA A 15 11.22 8.12 3.85
C ALA A 15 10.05 7.47 3.12
N PHE A 16 8.97 8.22 2.86
CA PHE A 16 7.79 7.72 2.16
C PHE A 16 8.11 7.24 0.74
N ARG A 17 8.90 8.03 0.00
CA ARG A 17 9.38 7.72 -1.35
C ARG A 17 10.18 6.42 -1.38
N THR A 18 11.10 6.26 -0.43
CA THR A 18 11.92 5.04 -0.32
C THR A 18 11.04 3.83 -0.06
N LEU A 19 10.11 3.93 0.91
CA LEU A 19 9.15 2.87 1.22
C LEU A 19 8.32 2.48 0.00
N VAL A 20 7.70 3.46 -0.68
CA VAL A 20 6.85 3.24 -1.86
C VAL A 20 7.63 2.55 -2.98
N TYR A 21 8.80 3.05 -3.35
CA TYR A 21 9.55 2.50 -4.49
C TYR A 21 10.23 1.15 -4.19
N VAL A 22 10.67 0.91 -2.96
CA VAL A 22 11.10 -0.43 -2.53
C VAL A 22 9.91 -1.40 -2.57
N PHE A 23 8.74 -0.93 -2.11
CA PHE A 23 7.54 -1.76 -2.13
C PHE A 23 7.11 -2.11 -3.55
N VAL A 24 7.28 -1.24 -4.56
CA VAL A 24 7.01 -1.61 -5.96
C VAL A 24 7.77 -2.89 -6.35
N ALA A 25 9.07 -2.98 -6.03
CA ALA A 25 9.84 -4.20 -6.32
C ALA A 25 9.31 -5.42 -5.55
N LEU A 26 8.88 -5.23 -4.29
CA LEU A 26 8.25 -6.28 -3.49
C LEU A 26 6.87 -6.68 -4.01
N ASP A 27 6.06 -5.75 -4.53
CA ASP A 27 4.76 -6.06 -5.12
C ASP A 27 4.98 -7.02 -6.30
N LEU A 28 5.87 -6.65 -7.22
CA LEU A 28 6.18 -7.46 -8.40
C LEU A 28 6.68 -8.87 -8.07
N THR A 29 7.46 -9.03 -6.99
CA THR A 29 8.18 -10.28 -6.69
C THR A 29 7.53 -11.14 -5.62
N VAL A 30 6.78 -10.55 -4.69
CA VAL A 30 6.24 -11.21 -3.50
C VAL A 30 4.71 -11.18 -3.48
N PHE A 31 4.08 -10.02 -3.71
CA PHE A 31 2.63 -9.88 -3.52
C PHE A 31 1.81 -10.16 -4.79
N THR A 32 2.36 -9.85 -5.96
CA THR A 32 1.73 -10.06 -7.27
C THR A 32 2.62 -10.79 -8.29
N PRO A 33 3.41 -11.82 -7.88
CA PRO A 33 4.27 -12.54 -8.82
C PRO A 33 3.49 -13.23 -9.94
N TRP A 34 2.18 -13.43 -9.76
CA TRP A 34 1.28 -13.99 -10.76
C TRP A 34 1.08 -13.10 -11.98
N VAL A 35 1.29 -11.78 -11.89
CA VAL A 35 1.06 -10.86 -13.03
C VAL A 35 2.02 -11.17 -14.18
N ARG A 36 3.26 -11.59 -13.88
CA ARG A 36 4.23 -12.01 -14.91
C ARG A 36 3.78 -13.25 -15.68
N SER A 37 2.88 -14.07 -15.12
CA SER A 37 2.34 -15.25 -15.81
C SER A 37 1.51 -14.86 -17.03
N HIS A 38 0.99 -13.62 -17.09
CA HIS A 38 0.32 -13.10 -18.30
C HIS A 38 1.23 -12.98 -19.51
N ALA A 39 2.56 -13.08 -19.34
CA ALA A 39 3.49 -13.20 -20.47
C ALA A 39 3.16 -14.41 -21.35
N ASN A 40 2.51 -15.45 -20.79
CA ASN A 40 2.15 -16.69 -21.48
C ASN A 40 0.62 -16.86 -21.63
N THR A 41 -0.18 -15.85 -21.26
CA THR A 41 -1.64 -15.93 -21.41
C THR A 41 -2.02 -15.56 -22.85
N PRO A 42 -2.93 -16.31 -23.51
CA PRO A 42 -3.39 -15.98 -24.84
C PRO A 42 -4.00 -14.57 -24.90
N GLY A 43 -3.62 -13.79 -25.91
CA GLY A 43 -4.13 -12.44 -26.12
C GLY A 43 -5.64 -12.39 -26.38
N GLU A 44 -6.26 -13.50 -26.79
CA GLU A 44 -7.71 -13.64 -26.96
C GLU A 44 -8.50 -13.48 -25.65
N LEU A 45 -7.85 -13.70 -24.50
CA LEU A 45 -8.45 -13.51 -23.18
C LEU A 45 -8.24 -12.08 -22.63
N TYR A 46 -7.54 -11.22 -23.38
CA TYR A 46 -7.25 -9.86 -22.96
C TYR A 46 -8.47 -8.96 -23.16
N GLU A 47 -9.03 -8.50 -22.05
CA GLU A 47 -10.15 -7.56 -22.00
C GLU A 47 -9.67 -6.25 -21.36
N PRO A 48 -9.26 -5.24 -22.16
CA PRO A 48 -8.64 -4.04 -21.62
C PRO A 48 -9.59 -3.29 -20.70
N LEU A 49 -9.03 -2.76 -19.60
CA LEU A 49 -9.69 -1.74 -18.79
C LEU A 49 -10.07 -0.52 -19.65
N LEU A 50 -11.03 0.28 -19.17
CA LEU A 50 -11.46 1.51 -19.87
C LEU A 50 -10.26 2.40 -20.29
N ILE A 51 -9.25 2.53 -19.43
CA ILE A 51 -8.04 3.31 -19.76
C ILE A 51 -7.26 2.73 -20.94
N GLY A 52 -7.17 1.40 -21.07
CA GLY A 52 -6.55 0.73 -22.21
C GLY A 52 -7.41 0.71 -23.48
N ARG A 53 -8.69 1.10 -23.37
CA ARG A 53 -9.57 1.35 -24.54
C ARG A 53 -9.45 2.79 -25.04
N ILE A 54 -9.24 3.74 -24.12
CA ILE A 54 -9.07 5.17 -24.44
C ILE A 54 -7.64 5.45 -24.94
N LEU A 55 -6.63 4.96 -24.22
CA LEU A 55 -5.25 4.90 -24.69
C LEU A 55 -5.12 3.53 -25.35
N PRO A 56 -4.95 3.42 -26.68
CA PRO A 56 -4.89 2.13 -27.37
C PRO A 56 -3.59 1.39 -27.02
N LEU A 57 -3.52 0.89 -25.79
CA LEU A 57 -2.41 0.13 -25.26
C LEU A 57 -2.38 -1.24 -25.96
N PRO A 58 -1.19 -1.73 -26.33
CA PRO A 58 -1.08 -3.00 -27.03
C PRO A 58 -1.55 -4.16 -26.14
N THR A 59 -2.10 -5.20 -26.75
CA THR A 59 -2.32 -6.49 -26.08
C THR A 59 -0.99 -6.97 -25.46
N PRO A 60 -0.95 -7.39 -24.20
CA PRO A 60 0.28 -7.80 -23.54
C PRO A 60 0.95 -8.95 -24.27
N THR A 61 2.17 -8.73 -24.75
CA THR A 61 3.01 -9.77 -25.33
C THR A 61 4.01 -10.30 -24.30
N HIS A 62 4.56 -11.49 -24.52
CA HIS A 62 5.61 -12.06 -23.68
C HIS A 62 6.76 -11.05 -23.44
N ILE A 63 7.23 -10.40 -24.50
CA ILE A 63 8.32 -9.42 -24.43
C ILE A 63 7.90 -8.20 -23.60
N LEU A 64 6.72 -7.64 -23.86
CA LEU A 64 6.25 -6.45 -23.14
C LEU A 64 6.17 -6.71 -21.63
N VAL A 65 5.56 -7.82 -21.22
CA VAL A 65 5.40 -8.16 -19.79
C VAL A 65 6.74 -8.26 -19.09
N TRP A 66 7.72 -8.97 -19.67
CA TRP A 66 9.04 -9.13 -19.06
C TRP A 66 9.87 -7.85 -19.07
N VAL A 67 9.79 -7.04 -20.13
CA VAL A 67 10.46 -5.73 -20.20
C VAL A 67 9.92 -4.81 -19.11
N VAL A 68 8.59 -4.70 -18.98
CA VAL A 68 7.95 -3.89 -17.93
C VAL A 68 8.35 -4.39 -16.54
N PHE A 69 8.32 -5.71 -16.31
CA PHE A 69 8.71 -6.32 -15.04
C PHE A 69 10.15 -5.96 -14.62
N TRP A 70 11.13 -6.21 -15.49
CA TRP A 70 12.53 -5.94 -15.16
C TRP A 70 12.84 -4.44 -15.09
N ALA A 71 12.24 -3.64 -15.99
CA ALA A 71 12.39 -2.19 -15.94
C ALA A 71 11.83 -1.61 -14.63
N LEU A 72 10.67 -2.08 -14.16
CA LEU A 72 10.09 -1.65 -12.89
C LEU A 72 11.00 -1.97 -11.71
N ILE A 73 11.54 -3.19 -11.63
CA ILE A 73 12.46 -3.56 -10.55
C ILE A 73 13.66 -2.62 -10.50
N VAL A 74 14.35 -2.44 -11.63
CA VAL A 74 15.57 -1.63 -11.70
C VAL A 74 15.26 -0.16 -11.41
N LEU A 75 14.24 0.39 -12.07
CA LEU A 75 13.89 1.80 -11.95
C LEU A 75 13.29 2.15 -10.59
N SER A 76 12.51 1.26 -9.97
CA SER A 76 11.96 1.53 -8.63
C SER A 76 13.07 1.53 -7.59
N LEU A 77 14.00 0.58 -7.63
CA LEU A 77 15.15 0.56 -6.72
C LEU A 77 16.05 1.78 -6.95
N ALA A 78 16.25 2.21 -8.19
CA ALA A 78 16.95 3.46 -8.49
C ALA A 78 16.18 4.69 -7.97
N ALA A 79 14.86 4.75 -8.14
CA ALA A 79 14.00 5.83 -7.68
C ALA A 79 13.99 5.96 -6.14
N ALA A 80 14.08 4.83 -5.43
CA ALA A 80 14.17 4.77 -3.98
C ALA A 80 15.39 5.54 -3.43
N THR A 81 16.46 5.70 -4.23
CA THR A 81 17.64 6.48 -3.82
C THR A 81 17.40 8.00 -3.77
N GLY A 82 16.32 8.49 -4.40
CA GLY A 82 15.99 9.92 -4.44
C GLY A 82 16.94 10.78 -5.29
N ARG A 83 17.83 10.18 -6.10
CA ARG A 83 18.82 10.92 -6.91
C ARG A 83 18.19 11.71 -8.05
N ALA A 84 17.28 11.12 -8.83
CA ALA A 84 16.58 11.77 -9.94
C ALA A 84 15.06 11.61 -9.79
N PRO A 85 14.44 12.19 -8.74
CA PRO A 85 13.11 11.81 -8.28
C PRO A 85 12.00 12.10 -9.29
N ARG A 86 12.16 13.12 -10.14
CA ARG A 86 11.16 13.44 -11.16
C ARG A 86 11.17 12.42 -12.30
N VAL A 87 12.32 12.24 -12.95
CA VAL A 87 12.45 11.34 -14.11
C VAL A 87 12.20 9.89 -13.71
N LEU A 88 12.91 9.40 -12.68
CA LEU A 88 12.73 8.02 -12.22
C LEU A 88 11.33 7.80 -11.65
N GLY A 89 10.79 8.79 -10.95
CA GLY A 89 9.45 8.68 -10.39
C GLY A 89 8.36 8.60 -11.45
N TRP A 90 8.41 9.46 -12.46
CA TRP A 90 7.47 9.42 -13.59
C TRP A 90 7.61 8.14 -14.42
N ALA A 91 8.84 7.66 -14.63
CA ALA A 91 9.09 6.40 -15.32
C ALA A 91 8.48 5.20 -14.56
N VAL A 92 8.70 5.13 -13.23
CA VAL A 92 8.10 4.07 -12.39
C VAL A 92 6.58 4.19 -12.40
N PHE A 93 6.01 5.40 -12.30
CA PHE A 93 4.56 5.58 -12.37
C PHE A 93 3.98 5.07 -13.68
N ALA A 94 4.52 5.50 -14.83
CA ALA A 94 4.03 5.09 -16.14
C ALA A 94 4.10 3.56 -16.33
N LEU A 95 5.24 2.96 -15.97
CA LEU A 95 5.41 1.51 -16.06
C LEU A 95 4.52 0.75 -15.08
N TYR A 96 4.28 1.29 -13.88
CA TYR A 96 3.41 0.65 -12.90
C TYR A 96 1.94 0.75 -13.30
N VAL A 97 1.53 1.83 -13.97
CA VAL A 97 0.22 1.93 -14.61
C VAL A 97 0.06 0.84 -15.67
N GLU A 98 1.05 0.68 -16.57
CA GLU A 98 1.05 -0.38 -17.58
C GLU A 98 0.97 -1.77 -16.92
N TRP A 99 1.76 -2.01 -15.87
CA TRP A 99 1.74 -3.24 -15.09
C TRP A 99 0.35 -3.53 -14.49
N MET A 100 -0.34 -2.52 -13.99
CA MET A 100 -1.71 -2.66 -13.45
C MET A 100 -2.74 -2.88 -14.56
N VAL A 101 -2.59 -2.27 -15.73
CA VAL A 101 -3.44 -2.56 -16.90
C VAL A 101 -3.27 -4.02 -17.30
N ILE A 102 -2.04 -4.52 -17.43
CA ILE A 102 -1.75 -5.93 -17.72
C ILE A 102 -2.40 -6.83 -16.66
N ALA A 103 -2.18 -6.53 -15.37
CA ALA A 103 -2.66 -7.35 -14.26
C ALA A 103 -4.19 -7.51 -14.23
N MET A 104 -4.92 -6.45 -14.56
CA MET A 104 -6.37 -6.36 -14.30
C MET A 104 -7.24 -6.56 -15.55
N SER A 105 -6.63 -6.82 -16.71
CA SER A 105 -7.34 -7.00 -17.99
C SER A 105 -7.65 -8.47 -18.32
N TYR A 106 -7.57 -9.36 -17.34
CA TYR A 106 -7.86 -10.80 -17.48
C TYR A 106 -8.93 -11.28 -16.49
N GLY A 107 -9.98 -10.46 -16.28
CA GLY A 107 -11.18 -10.85 -15.53
C GLY A 107 -11.15 -10.63 -14.02
N LYS A 108 -10.08 -10.05 -13.46
CA LYS A 108 -9.99 -9.66 -12.05
C LYS A 108 -9.57 -8.20 -11.94
N VAL A 109 -10.35 -7.40 -11.20
CA VAL A 109 -10.01 -5.99 -10.92
C VAL A 109 -9.95 -5.79 -9.40
N ASP A 110 -8.76 -5.52 -8.88
CA ASP A 110 -8.55 -5.22 -7.47
C ASP A 110 -8.38 -3.72 -7.23
N HIS A 111 -8.97 -3.21 -6.15
CA HIS A 111 -8.96 -1.78 -5.80
C HIS A 111 -7.84 -1.40 -4.83
N ASP A 112 -7.12 -2.36 -4.25
CA ASP A 112 -6.17 -2.12 -3.15
C ASP A 112 -4.87 -1.41 -3.60
N ARG A 113 -4.59 -1.38 -4.90
CA ARG A 113 -3.45 -0.65 -5.48
C ARG A 113 -3.73 0.82 -5.80
N VAL A 114 -4.97 1.30 -5.71
CA VAL A 114 -5.34 2.68 -6.08
C VAL A 114 -4.55 3.71 -5.27
N GLY A 115 -4.45 3.53 -3.95
CA GLY A 115 -3.66 4.43 -3.09
C GLY A 115 -2.17 4.47 -3.46
N LEU A 116 -1.60 3.32 -3.83
CA LEU A 116 -0.20 3.22 -4.27
C LEU A 116 0.01 3.89 -5.63
N LEU A 117 -0.90 3.68 -6.59
CA LEU A 117 -0.88 4.36 -7.89
C LEU A 117 -0.92 5.89 -7.74
N VAL A 118 -1.78 6.39 -6.86
CA VAL A 118 -1.85 7.83 -6.56
C VAL A 118 -0.55 8.32 -5.92
N ALA A 119 0.02 7.57 -4.96
CA ALA A 119 1.31 7.91 -4.36
C ALA A 119 2.42 8.01 -5.44
N LEU A 120 2.47 7.05 -6.37
CA LEU A 120 3.42 7.04 -7.48
C LEU A 120 3.21 8.21 -8.46
N ALA A 121 1.97 8.67 -8.64
CA ALA A 121 1.66 9.84 -9.48
C ALA A 121 2.09 11.17 -8.83
N VAL A 122 1.98 11.30 -7.50
CA VAL A 122 2.24 12.57 -6.81
C VAL A 122 3.68 12.72 -6.32
N LEU A 123 4.36 11.64 -5.96
CA LEU A 123 5.76 11.66 -5.49
C LEU A 123 6.78 12.30 -6.47
N PRO A 124 6.65 12.14 -7.81
CA PRO A 124 7.54 12.74 -8.79
C PRO A 124 7.35 14.26 -8.91
N THR A 125 6.23 14.81 -8.44
CA THR A 125 6.01 16.28 -8.43
C THR A 125 6.95 16.98 -7.44
N ILE A 126 7.42 16.25 -6.42
CA ILE A 126 8.31 16.76 -5.39
C ILE A 126 9.77 16.58 -5.81
N GLY A 127 10.56 17.64 -5.64
CA GLY A 127 11.99 17.63 -5.93
C GLY A 127 12.81 16.71 -5.03
N ARG A 128 14.10 17.01 -4.94
CA ARG A 128 15.04 16.29 -4.07
C ARG A 128 14.63 16.49 -2.60
N ALA A 129 14.64 15.39 -1.87
CA ALA A 129 14.37 15.34 -0.44
C ALA A 129 15.36 14.36 0.19
N ARG A 130 15.86 14.66 1.39
CA ARG A 130 16.84 13.82 2.10
C ARG A 130 16.29 13.36 3.42
N PHE A 131 16.69 12.16 3.86
CA PHE A 131 16.36 11.67 5.19
C PHE A 131 16.80 12.67 6.27
N GLY A 132 15.93 12.91 7.26
CA GLY A 132 16.21 13.86 8.35
C GLY A 132 16.08 15.34 7.98
N ASP A 133 15.78 15.69 6.72
CA ASP A 133 15.54 17.07 6.31
C ASP A 133 14.31 17.65 7.01
N LYS A 134 14.52 18.75 7.73
CA LYS A 134 13.50 19.44 8.52
C LYS A 134 12.78 20.55 7.75
N THR A 135 13.25 20.87 6.54
CA THR A 135 12.68 21.93 5.71
C THR A 135 11.22 21.63 5.43
N LEU A 136 10.35 22.58 5.75
CA LEU A 136 8.91 22.45 5.56
C LEU A 136 8.53 22.75 4.11
N SER A 137 7.68 21.91 3.51
CA SER A 137 7.24 22.05 2.12
C SER A 137 5.73 21.83 2.00
N GLU A 138 5.04 22.78 1.37
CA GLU A 138 3.61 22.67 1.05
C GLU A 138 3.33 21.62 -0.02
N ALA A 139 4.20 21.53 -1.03
CA ALA A 139 4.09 20.51 -2.07
C ALA A 139 4.20 19.10 -1.45
N ALA A 140 5.12 18.91 -0.50
CA ALA A 140 5.21 17.66 0.25
C ALA A 140 3.94 17.37 1.06
N GLY A 141 3.36 18.40 1.68
CA GLY A 141 2.08 18.29 2.38
C GLY A 141 0.97 17.82 1.45
N TRP A 142 0.83 18.48 0.30
CA TRP A 142 -0.13 18.13 -0.75
C TRP A 142 0.01 16.70 -1.22
N ALA A 143 1.22 16.24 -1.57
CA ALA A 143 1.45 14.88 -2.05
C ALA A 143 1.02 13.82 -1.03
N LEU A 144 1.34 14.01 0.26
CA LEU A 144 0.90 13.10 1.32
C LEU A 144 -0.61 13.16 1.51
N ARG A 145 -1.22 14.35 1.51
CA ARG A 145 -2.67 14.50 1.71
C ARG A 145 -3.48 13.91 0.56
N VAL A 146 -3.04 14.07 -0.69
CA VAL A 146 -3.66 13.43 -1.86
C VAL A 146 -3.57 11.91 -1.74
N THR A 147 -2.42 11.38 -1.32
CA THR A 147 -2.27 9.93 -1.07
C THR A 147 -3.21 9.46 0.05
N GLN A 148 -3.31 10.21 1.16
CA GLN A 148 -4.23 9.90 2.26
C GLN A 148 -5.69 9.90 1.78
N ILE A 149 -6.09 10.89 0.97
CA ILE A 149 -7.43 10.93 0.38
C ILE A 149 -7.68 9.67 -0.44
N ALA A 150 -6.73 9.26 -1.29
CA ALA A 150 -6.87 8.04 -2.09
C ALA A 150 -7.01 6.76 -1.24
N VAL A 151 -6.26 6.66 -0.14
CA VAL A 151 -6.40 5.58 0.85
C VAL A 151 -7.82 5.55 1.42
N ILE A 152 -8.34 6.68 1.88
CA ILE A 152 -9.68 6.75 2.47
C ILE A 152 -10.78 6.54 1.44
N CYS A 153 -10.62 7.07 0.22
CA CYS A 153 -11.51 6.77 -0.89
C CYS A 153 -11.55 5.28 -1.20
N THR A 154 -10.42 4.56 -1.07
CA THR A 154 -10.39 3.11 -1.29
C THR A 154 -11.33 2.39 -0.32
N TYR A 155 -11.31 2.73 0.98
CA TYR A 155 -12.24 2.17 1.96
C TYR A 155 -13.69 2.57 1.67
N PHE A 156 -13.95 3.88 1.57
CA PHE A 156 -15.29 4.41 1.41
C PHE A 156 -15.96 3.91 0.12
N LEU A 157 -15.26 3.95 -1.00
CA LEU A 157 -15.79 3.50 -2.28
C LEU A 157 -15.91 1.97 -2.36
N ALA A 158 -15.10 1.22 -1.61
CA ALA A 158 -15.30 -0.23 -1.48
C ALA A 158 -16.62 -0.55 -0.77
N ALA A 159 -16.94 0.13 0.34
CA ALA A 159 -18.24 -0.02 0.99
C ALA A 159 -19.39 0.45 0.11
N TRP A 160 -19.23 1.60 -0.56
CA TRP A 160 -20.23 2.08 -1.51
C TRP A 160 -20.48 1.08 -2.64
N ALA A 161 -19.43 0.46 -3.18
CA ALA A 161 -19.57 -0.59 -4.19
C ALA A 161 -20.33 -1.80 -3.66
N LYS A 162 -20.05 -2.23 -2.41
CA LYS A 162 -20.80 -3.32 -1.75
C LYS A 162 -22.29 -3.00 -1.67
N LEU A 163 -22.67 -1.79 -1.25
CA LEU A 163 -24.07 -1.35 -1.23
C LEU A 163 -24.68 -1.26 -2.63
N ARG A 164 -23.94 -0.68 -3.59
CA ARG A 164 -24.44 -0.43 -4.95
C ARG A 164 -24.74 -1.73 -5.70
N PHE A 165 -23.89 -2.74 -5.54
CA PHE A 165 -24.00 -3.99 -6.30
C PHE A 165 -24.65 -5.13 -5.51
N GLY A 166 -24.55 -5.13 -4.17
CA GLY A 166 -25.11 -6.16 -3.29
C GLY A 166 -26.33 -5.73 -2.49
N GLY A 167 -26.69 -4.44 -2.50
CA GLY A 167 -27.78 -3.90 -1.68
C GLY A 167 -27.48 -3.94 -0.17
N ILE A 168 -28.52 -3.72 0.63
CA ILE A 168 -28.46 -3.86 2.11
C ILE A 168 -28.22 -5.33 2.49
N ASP A 169 -28.71 -6.27 1.68
CA ASP A 169 -28.56 -7.72 1.89
C ASP A 169 -27.09 -8.15 1.92
N TRP A 170 -26.16 -7.35 1.40
CA TRP A 170 -24.73 -7.60 1.56
C TRP A 170 -24.35 -7.79 3.03
N LEU A 171 -24.99 -7.08 3.97
CA LEU A 171 -24.71 -7.13 5.42
C LEU A 171 -24.96 -8.50 6.05
N THR A 172 -25.87 -9.29 5.49
CA THR A 172 -26.28 -10.60 6.02
C THR A 172 -26.04 -11.73 5.03
N SER A 173 -25.42 -11.43 3.89
CA SER A 173 -25.12 -12.39 2.82
C SER A 173 -24.03 -13.39 3.20
N ALA A 174 -23.89 -14.45 2.38
CA ALA A 174 -22.84 -15.47 2.53
C ALA A 174 -21.44 -15.02 2.06
N VAL A 175 -21.22 -13.74 1.75
CA VAL A 175 -19.95 -13.26 1.16
C VAL A 175 -18.75 -13.53 2.07
N LEU A 176 -18.87 -13.29 3.37
CA LEU A 176 -17.76 -13.55 4.30
C LEU A 176 -17.53 -15.07 4.47
N ALA A 177 -18.60 -15.87 4.56
CA ALA A 177 -18.49 -17.33 4.60
C ALA A 177 -17.79 -17.87 3.34
N GLN A 178 -18.14 -17.36 2.15
CA GLN A 178 -17.49 -17.73 0.89
C GLN A 178 -16.01 -17.33 0.86
N ALA A 179 -15.65 -16.19 1.44
CA ALA A 179 -14.26 -15.76 1.56
C ALA A 179 -13.46 -16.71 2.47
N ILE A 180 -14.04 -17.13 3.59
CA ILE A 180 -13.44 -18.12 4.51
C ILE A 180 -13.28 -19.46 3.81
N ILE A 181 -14.30 -19.99 3.13
CA ILE A 181 -14.19 -21.28 2.42
C ILE A 181 -13.08 -21.26 1.37
N ARG A 182 -12.88 -20.13 0.67
CA ARG A 182 -11.87 -20.03 -0.41
C ARG A 182 -10.46 -19.78 0.08
N ARG A 183 -10.28 -19.12 1.23
CA ARG A 183 -8.98 -18.54 1.64
C ARG A 183 -8.73 -18.53 3.15
N GLY A 184 -9.61 -19.15 3.91
CA GLY A 184 -9.63 -19.15 5.37
C GLY A 184 -8.40 -19.80 5.98
N THR A 185 -8.12 -19.40 7.21
CA THR A 185 -7.14 -20.04 8.09
C THR A 185 -7.85 -20.76 9.22
N TRP A 186 -7.09 -21.49 10.04
CA TRP A 186 -7.61 -22.10 11.26
C TRP A 186 -8.35 -21.10 12.17
N LEU A 187 -7.91 -19.84 12.23
CA LEU A 187 -8.58 -18.80 13.01
C LEU A 187 -9.97 -18.47 12.44
N ALA A 188 -10.12 -18.54 11.12
CA ALA A 188 -11.38 -18.29 10.46
C ALA A 188 -12.37 -19.44 10.63
N ASP A 189 -11.89 -20.68 10.64
CA ASP A 189 -12.71 -21.86 10.87
C ASP A 189 -13.38 -21.81 12.25
N GLU A 190 -12.64 -21.41 13.29
CA GLU A 190 -13.17 -21.24 14.65
C GLU A 190 -14.26 -20.16 14.75
N ILE A 191 -14.18 -19.11 13.93
CA ILE A 191 -15.19 -18.03 13.92
C ILE A 191 -16.40 -18.42 13.06
N ALA A 192 -16.18 -19.18 11.98
CA ALA A 192 -17.20 -19.54 11.02
C ALA A 192 -18.32 -20.41 11.61
N VAL A 193 -18.03 -21.17 12.68
CA VAL A 193 -19.03 -21.98 13.40
C VAL A 193 -20.06 -21.13 14.17
N VAL A 194 -19.85 -19.82 14.29
CA VAL A 194 -20.79 -18.89 14.93
C VAL A 194 -21.33 -17.90 13.89
N PRO A 195 -22.45 -18.21 13.21
CA PRO A 195 -22.97 -17.39 12.10
C PRO A 195 -23.21 -15.92 12.48
N GLY A 196 -23.65 -15.66 13.71
CA GLY A 196 -23.86 -14.30 14.21
C GLY A 196 -22.58 -13.43 14.21
N LEU A 197 -21.40 -14.04 14.41
CA LEU A 197 -20.13 -13.30 14.36
C LEU A 197 -19.78 -12.87 12.92
N LEU A 198 -20.13 -13.67 11.91
CA LEU A 198 -19.90 -13.32 10.51
C LEU A 198 -20.76 -12.12 10.09
N ILE A 199 -22.03 -12.11 10.50
CA ILE A 199 -22.93 -10.97 10.28
C ILE A 199 -22.42 -9.73 11.02
N ALA A 200 -22.06 -9.86 12.29
CA ALA A 200 -21.50 -8.75 13.07
C ALA A 200 -20.21 -8.20 12.44
N ALA A 201 -19.34 -9.07 11.92
CA ALA A 201 -18.14 -8.66 11.20
C ALA A 201 -18.46 -7.93 9.89
N GLN A 202 -19.43 -8.39 9.10
CA GLN A 202 -19.90 -7.71 7.89
C GLN A 202 -20.44 -6.31 8.19
N ILE A 203 -21.27 -6.17 9.23
CA ILE A 203 -21.76 -4.87 9.70
C ILE A 203 -20.59 -3.99 10.16
N GLY A 204 -19.65 -4.54 10.93
CA GLY A 204 -18.46 -3.83 11.40
C GLY A 204 -17.57 -3.33 10.25
N ILE A 205 -17.33 -4.17 9.25
CA ILE A 205 -16.60 -3.81 8.01
C ILE A 205 -17.30 -2.62 7.34
N MET A 206 -18.61 -2.69 7.16
CA MET A 206 -19.38 -1.64 6.50
C MET A 206 -19.38 -0.33 7.27
N LEU A 207 -19.60 -0.37 8.59
CA LEU A 207 -19.53 0.81 9.45
C LEU A 207 -18.14 1.45 9.40
N PHE A 208 -17.09 0.64 9.50
CA PHE A 208 -15.71 1.12 9.39
C PHE A 208 -15.46 1.79 8.04
N GLU A 209 -15.70 1.08 6.94
CA GLU A 209 -15.36 1.56 5.60
C GLU A 209 -16.14 2.85 5.24
N LEU A 210 -17.44 2.91 5.55
CA LEU A 210 -18.28 4.10 5.34
C LEU A 210 -17.88 5.27 6.23
N SER A 211 -17.44 5.01 7.47
CA SER A 211 -17.02 6.05 8.42
C SER A 211 -15.56 6.47 8.26
N SER A 212 -14.78 5.80 7.39
CA SER A 212 -13.36 6.11 7.16
C SER A 212 -13.06 7.59 6.85
N PRO A 213 -13.93 8.39 6.16
CA PRO A 213 -13.70 9.83 5.97
C PRO A 213 -13.60 10.64 7.27
N LEU A 214 -14.18 10.15 8.36
CA LEU A 214 -14.15 10.83 9.65
C LEU A 214 -12.72 11.03 10.18
N ILE A 215 -11.74 10.22 9.74
CA ILE A 215 -10.33 10.36 10.14
C ILE A 215 -9.75 11.77 9.88
N PHE A 216 -10.30 12.49 8.89
CA PHE A 216 -9.86 13.84 8.54
C PHE A 216 -10.39 14.92 9.48
N VAL A 217 -11.54 14.70 10.12
CA VAL A 217 -12.15 15.65 11.06
C VAL A 217 -11.89 15.27 12.53
N VAL A 218 -11.52 14.03 12.81
CA VAL A 218 -11.15 13.57 14.14
C VAL A 218 -9.91 14.33 14.66
N PRO A 219 -9.90 14.76 15.94
CA PRO A 219 -8.76 15.43 16.54
C PRO A 219 -7.46 14.62 16.42
N GLN A 220 -6.33 15.32 16.27
CA GLN A 220 -5.00 14.72 16.07
C GLN A 220 -4.65 13.66 17.13
N ARG A 221 -5.09 13.84 18.38
CA ARG A 221 -4.87 12.88 19.48
C ARG A 221 -5.46 11.48 19.20
N PHE A 222 -6.62 11.42 18.55
CA PHE A 222 -7.32 10.17 18.25
C PHE A 222 -7.00 9.64 16.85
N ARG A 223 -6.47 10.48 15.95
CA ARG A 223 -6.08 10.07 14.59
C ARG A 223 -5.10 8.89 14.60
N TRP A 224 -4.19 8.84 15.56
CA TRP A 224 -3.26 7.71 15.72
C TRP A 224 -3.97 6.39 16.05
N MET A 225 -5.00 6.44 16.90
CA MET A 225 -5.80 5.26 17.20
C MET A 225 -6.57 4.80 15.97
N GLY A 226 -7.13 5.73 15.19
CA GLY A 226 -7.79 5.40 13.92
C GLY A 226 -6.84 4.74 12.91
N VAL A 227 -5.64 5.28 12.72
CA VAL A 227 -4.63 4.69 11.82
C VAL A 227 -4.18 3.32 12.33
N ALA A 228 -3.96 3.17 13.65
CA ALA A 228 -3.63 1.88 14.25
C ALA A 228 -4.75 0.86 14.02
N PHE A 229 -6.01 1.27 14.22
CA PHE A 229 -7.18 0.45 13.91
C PHE A 229 -7.22 0.01 12.44
N PHE A 230 -6.91 0.90 11.49
CA PHE A 230 -6.86 0.56 10.06
C PHE A 230 -5.79 -0.49 9.75
N TYR A 231 -4.60 -0.38 10.36
CA TYR A 231 -3.57 -1.43 10.24
C TYR A 231 -4.03 -2.74 10.86
N SER A 232 -4.61 -2.70 12.06
CA SER A 232 -5.12 -3.88 12.77
C SER A 232 -6.23 -4.59 11.99
N PHE A 233 -7.12 -3.84 11.34
CA PHE A 233 -8.15 -4.37 10.48
C PHE A 233 -7.57 -5.24 9.35
N HIS A 234 -6.51 -4.75 8.69
CA HIS A 234 -5.84 -5.47 7.61
C HIS A 234 -5.03 -6.66 8.13
N VAL A 235 -4.38 -6.54 9.29
CA VAL A 235 -3.72 -7.68 9.94
C VAL A 235 -4.75 -8.76 10.26
N MET A 236 -5.90 -8.41 10.83
CA MET A 236 -6.98 -9.34 11.12
C MET A 236 -7.49 -10.00 9.83
N THR A 237 -7.76 -9.20 8.80
CA THR A 237 -8.23 -9.70 7.49
C THR A 237 -7.23 -10.68 6.87
N PHE A 238 -5.94 -10.36 6.91
CA PHE A 238 -4.89 -11.25 6.41
C PHE A 238 -4.78 -12.53 7.23
N SER A 239 -4.82 -12.43 8.57
CA SER A 239 -4.79 -13.58 9.47
C SER A 239 -6.00 -14.50 9.29
N MET A 240 -7.15 -13.94 8.90
CA MET A 240 -8.40 -14.67 8.72
C MET A 240 -8.51 -15.34 7.35
N ILE A 241 -8.31 -14.57 6.28
CA ILE A 241 -8.62 -15.00 4.91
C ILE A 241 -7.47 -14.82 3.93
N THR A 242 -6.23 -14.65 4.42
CA THR A 242 -4.98 -14.59 3.64
C THR A 242 -4.95 -13.56 2.50
N ILE A 243 -5.91 -12.62 2.47
CA ILE A 243 -5.93 -11.53 1.50
C ILE A 243 -4.97 -10.44 1.98
N SER A 244 -3.95 -10.17 1.17
CA SER A 244 -2.98 -9.11 1.45
C SER A 244 -3.42 -7.79 0.82
N PHE A 245 -3.47 -6.75 1.65
CA PHE A 245 -3.67 -5.36 1.24
C PHE A 245 -2.37 -4.55 1.36
N ALA A 246 -1.20 -5.20 1.24
CA ALA A 246 0.10 -4.56 1.45
C ALA A 246 0.32 -3.25 0.64
N PRO A 247 -0.10 -3.14 -0.64
CA PRO A 247 0.01 -1.87 -1.38
C PRO A 247 -0.79 -0.74 -0.74
N HIS A 248 -1.99 -1.06 -0.25
CA HIS A 248 -2.84 -0.11 0.45
C HIS A 248 -2.20 0.33 1.79
N LEU A 249 -1.63 -0.61 2.54
CA LEU A 249 -0.91 -0.33 3.79
C LEU A 249 0.31 0.59 3.55
N VAL A 250 1.05 0.37 2.46
CA VAL A 250 2.17 1.21 2.06
C VAL A 250 1.70 2.63 1.75
N ALA A 251 0.61 2.79 1.00
CA ALA A 251 0.02 4.11 0.76
C ALA A 251 -0.48 4.76 2.07
N MET A 252 -1.06 3.98 2.98
CA MET A 252 -1.54 4.40 4.30
C MET A 252 -0.40 4.86 5.23
N ALA A 253 0.84 4.46 4.98
CA ALA A 253 2.01 5.00 5.67
C ALA A 253 2.16 6.52 5.49
N SER A 254 1.48 7.13 4.51
CA SER A 254 1.37 8.60 4.37
C SER A 254 0.73 9.30 5.58
N PHE A 255 -0.02 8.59 6.43
CA PHE A 255 -0.53 9.11 7.71
C PHE A 255 0.53 9.13 8.83
N LEU A 256 1.62 8.36 8.68
CA LEU A 256 2.63 8.17 9.71
C LEU A 256 3.69 9.29 9.69
N PRO A 257 4.31 9.61 10.84
CA PRO A 257 5.34 10.63 10.93
C PRO A 257 6.69 9.98 10.59
N LEU A 258 6.86 9.55 9.34
CA LEU A 258 7.97 8.72 8.89
C LEU A 258 9.35 9.37 9.11
N GLU A 259 9.43 10.70 9.16
CA GLU A 259 10.65 11.45 9.49
C GLU A 259 11.17 11.21 10.92
N ARG A 260 10.31 10.69 11.81
CA ARG A 260 10.68 10.34 13.18
C ARG A 260 11.29 8.94 13.28
N VAL A 261 11.10 8.10 12.27
CA VAL A 261 11.65 6.74 12.25
C VAL A 261 13.10 6.83 11.77
N ARG A 262 14.04 6.51 12.65
CA ARG A 262 15.49 6.56 12.38
C ARG A 262 16.13 5.17 12.48
N PRO A 263 15.85 4.27 11.52
CA PRO A 263 16.24 2.87 11.65
C PRO A 263 17.76 2.69 11.67
N ILE A 264 18.50 3.49 10.89
CA ILE A 264 19.97 3.43 10.86
C ILE A 264 20.59 3.88 12.18
N GLU A 265 20.06 4.93 12.83
CA GLU A 265 20.55 5.36 14.14
C GLU A 265 20.23 4.32 15.21
N TRP A 266 19.06 3.67 15.13
CA TRP A 266 18.71 2.59 16.04
C TRP A 266 19.60 1.37 15.86
N VAL A 267 19.90 0.96 14.62
CA VAL A 267 20.84 -0.14 14.31
C VAL A 267 22.25 0.23 14.76
N ARG A 268 22.74 1.44 14.46
CA ARG A 268 24.06 1.91 14.91
C ARG A 268 24.18 1.95 16.42
N ARG A 269 23.15 2.38 17.14
CA ARG A 269 23.12 2.34 18.61
C ARG A 269 23.16 0.91 19.15
N ARG A 270 22.46 -0.03 18.51
CA ARG A 270 22.50 -1.46 18.90
C ARG A 270 23.85 -2.11 18.61
N LEU A 271 24.46 -1.79 17.47
CA LEU A 271 25.78 -2.30 17.10
C LEU A 271 26.90 -1.66 17.95
N GLY A 272 26.81 -0.35 18.22
CA GLY A 272 27.74 0.37 19.09
C GLY A 272 27.69 -0.09 20.55
N ARG A 273 26.49 -0.34 21.10
CA ARG A 273 26.34 -0.96 22.44
C ARG A 273 26.96 -2.35 22.55
N ARG A 274 27.06 -3.10 21.45
CA ARG A 274 27.67 -4.43 21.44
C ARG A 274 29.20 -4.37 21.45
N ALA A 275 29.78 -3.26 21.00
CA ALA A 275 31.22 -3.01 21.03
C ALA A 275 31.71 -2.48 22.40
N GLU A 276 30.85 -1.80 23.18
CA GLU A 276 31.20 -1.33 24.54
C GLU A 276 31.12 -2.43 25.62
N VAL A 277 30.50 -3.59 25.35
CA VAL A 277 30.33 -4.69 26.33
C VAL A 277 31.43 -5.77 26.22
N SER A 278 32.58 -5.46 25.61
CA SER A 278 33.78 -6.30 25.69
C SER A 278 34.99 -5.36 25.76
N PRO A 279 35.84 -5.37 26.81
CA PRO A 279 36.44 -6.58 27.43
C PRO A 279 36.62 -6.51 28.99
N ALA A 280 37.27 -7.53 29.56
CA ALA A 280 37.81 -7.66 30.94
C ALA A 280 36.93 -8.38 32.00
N ALA A 281 36.78 -9.69 31.84
CA ALA A 281 36.65 -10.63 32.96
C ALA A 281 37.29 -11.98 32.57
N ARG A 282 38.57 -11.93 32.20
CA ARG A 282 39.50 -13.06 32.25
C ARG A 282 40.75 -12.53 32.95
N GLU A 283 41.30 -13.38 33.82
CA GLU A 283 42.44 -13.19 34.74
C GLU A 283 42.01 -12.69 36.15
N GLN A 284 42.16 -13.45 37.25
CA GLN A 284 43.01 -14.62 37.55
C GLN A 284 42.38 -15.57 38.59
N PRO A 285 42.73 -16.88 38.57
CA PRO A 285 42.67 -17.76 39.73
C PRO A 285 43.96 -17.74 40.56
N THR A 286 43.78 -18.10 41.85
CA THR A 286 44.72 -18.32 42.98
C THR A 286 45.33 -17.10 43.64
#